data_AF-A0A836VEF9-F1
#
_entry.id   AF-A0A836VEF9-F1
#
_cell.length_a   1.000
_cell.length_b   1.000
_cell.length_c   1.000
_cell.angle_alpha   90.00
_cell.angle_beta   90.00
_cell.angle_gamma   90.00
#
_symmetry.space_group_name_H-M   'P 1'
#
loop_
_entity.id
_entity.type
_entity.pdbx_description
1 polymer ?
#
loop_
_entity_poly.entity_id
_entity_poly.type
_entity_poly.pdbx_seq_one_letter_code
_entity_poly.pdbx_strand_id
1 'polypeptide(L)'
;ANTTELNALEKDQLLELADNLRSGIPIATPVFDGAHEGDISEMLDEAGLDTSGQTTLIDGRTGETFDRQITVGYIYMLKLHHLVDDKIHARSIGPYSLVTQQPLGGKAQFGGQRFGEMEVWALQAYGAAYTLQEMLTVKSDDVSGRTKAYEAVVRGDDSFETGIPESFNVLVKELQALGLDVDLKKISDEQAR
;
A
#
# COMPACT_ATOMS: atom_id res chain seq x y z
N ALA A 1 6.21 40.78 20.27
CA ALA A 1 4.87 41.26 20.67
C ALA A 1 4.98 42.71 21.14
N ASN A 2 4.05 43.59 20.78
CA ASN A 2 4.06 44.98 21.25
C ASN A 2 3.93 45.01 22.78
N THR A 3 4.98 45.44 23.48
CA THR A 3 5.01 45.60 24.95
C THR A 3 3.88 46.48 25.48
N THR A 4 3.29 47.31 24.63
CA THR A 4 2.12 48.15 24.90
C THR A 4 0.84 47.36 25.19
N GLU A 5 0.64 46.20 24.55
CA GLU A 5 -0.57 45.38 24.73
C GLU A 5 -0.49 44.49 25.98
N LEU A 6 0.72 44.04 26.31
CA LEU A 6 0.98 43.26 27.53
C LEU A 6 0.74 44.07 28.81
N ASN A 7 1.05 45.37 28.78
CA ASN A 7 0.84 46.28 29.91
C ASN A 7 -0.63 46.66 30.14
N ALA A 8 -1.52 46.38 29.17
CA ALA A 8 -2.95 46.67 29.25
C ALA A 8 -3.77 45.51 29.84
N LEU A 9 -3.16 44.33 30.03
CA LEU A 9 -3.83 43.15 30.58
C LEU A 9 -3.95 43.23 32.10
N GLU A 10 -5.09 42.81 32.63
CA GLU A 10 -5.23 42.61 34.08
C GLU A 10 -4.40 41.41 34.54
N LYS A 11 -4.05 41.40 35.84
CA LYS A 11 -3.17 40.38 36.43
C LYS A 11 -3.66 38.95 36.17
N ASP A 12 -4.96 38.72 36.26
CA ASP A 12 -5.56 37.40 36.06
C ASP A 12 -5.44 36.95 34.59
N GLN A 13 -5.61 37.87 33.63
CA GLN A 13 -5.46 37.59 32.20
C GLN A 13 -4.00 37.30 31.83
N LEU A 14 -3.06 37.96 32.51
CA LEU A 14 -1.63 37.74 32.30
C LEU A 14 -1.19 36.36 32.82
N LEU A 15 -1.75 35.93 33.95
CA LEU A 15 -1.53 34.57 34.48
C LEU A 15 -2.11 33.50 33.54
N GLU A 16 -3.30 33.73 33.00
CA GLU A 16 -3.93 32.82 32.03
C GLU A 16 -3.10 32.71 30.74
N LEU A 17 -2.62 33.83 30.20
CA LEU A 17 -1.74 33.85 29.03
C LEU A 17 -0.43 33.10 29.29
N ALA A 18 0.19 33.32 30.45
CA ALA A 18 1.42 32.63 30.82
C ALA A 18 1.23 31.11 30.92
N ASP A 19 0.08 30.65 31.42
CA ASP A 19 -0.23 29.23 31.50
C ASP A 19 -0.41 28.60 30.11
N ASN A 20 -1.08 29.30 29.18
CA ASN A 20 -1.26 28.85 27.80
C ASN A 20 0.07 28.73 27.03
N LEU A 21 1.02 29.64 27.27
CA LEU A 21 2.32 29.68 26.58
C LEU A 21 3.34 28.68 27.12
N ARG A 22 3.06 28.00 28.23
CA ARG A 22 3.98 27.06 28.87
C ARG A 22 4.40 25.89 27.97
N SER A 23 3.52 25.46 27.07
CA SER A 23 3.79 24.34 26.15
C SER A 23 4.64 24.77 24.93
N GLY A 24 4.81 26.06 24.70
CA GLY A 24 5.48 26.62 23.55
C GLY A 24 4.81 27.91 23.07
N ILE A 25 5.61 28.84 22.57
CA ILE A 25 5.11 30.11 22.03
C ILE A 25 4.62 29.87 20.59
N PRO A 26 3.34 30.13 20.27
CA PRO A 26 2.85 30.01 18.90
C PRO A 26 3.43 31.17 18.06
N ILE A 27 4.11 30.82 16.98
CA ILE A 27 4.71 31.76 16.03
C ILE A 27 3.93 31.69 14.72
N ALA A 28 3.61 32.85 14.15
CA ALA A 28 2.97 32.96 12.85
C ALA A 28 3.98 33.50 11.83
N THR A 29 4.19 32.74 10.74
CA THR A 29 5.01 33.15 9.60
C THR A 29 4.11 33.26 8.36
N PRO A 30 3.77 34.48 7.91
CA PRO A 30 3.03 34.70 6.67
C PRO A 30 3.74 34.07 5.45
N VAL A 31 2.97 33.73 4.41
CA VAL A 31 3.49 33.01 3.22
C VAL A 31 4.54 33.82 2.44
N PHE A 32 4.41 35.15 2.41
CA PHE A 32 5.28 36.04 1.62
C PHE A 32 6.13 37.00 2.44
N ASP A 33 5.88 37.09 3.75
CA ASP A 33 6.58 37.97 4.68
C ASP A 33 6.82 37.19 5.99
N GLY A 34 7.52 36.06 5.83
CA GLY A 34 7.79 35.12 6.91
C GLY A 34 9.07 35.45 7.68
N ALA A 35 9.34 34.65 8.71
CA ALA A 35 10.60 34.73 9.44
C ALA A 35 11.78 34.35 8.53
N HIS A 36 12.86 35.13 8.61
CA HIS A 36 14.12 34.87 7.92
C HIS A 36 15.09 34.13 8.85
N GLU A 37 16.20 33.63 8.30
CA GLU A 37 17.22 32.89 9.06
C GLU A 37 17.80 33.68 10.23
N GLY A 38 17.97 35.00 10.08
CA GLY A 38 18.43 35.90 11.14
C GLY A 38 17.46 35.91 12.32
N ASP A 39 16.15 36.07 12.05
CA ASP A 39 15.10 36.07 13.07
C ASP A 39 15.07 34.73 13.85
N ILE A 40 15.28 33.62 13.15
CA ILE A 40 15.32 32.28 13.77
C ILE A 40 16.56 32.15 14.68
N SER A 41 17.71 32.62 14.23
CA SER A 41 18.97 32.56 15.00
C SER A 41 18.90 33.41 16.26
N GLU A 42 18.32 34.61 16.18
CA GLU A 42 18.09 35.49 17.35
C GLU A 42 17.14 34.83 18.36
N MET A 43 16.03 34.25 17.89
CA MET A 43 15.08 33.56 18.77
C MET A 43 15.67 32.30 19.43
N LEU A 44 16.57 31.58 18.74
CA LEU A 44 17.29 30.45 19.32
C LEU A 44 18.25 30.92 20.43
N ASP A 45 18.96 32.04 20.22
CA ASP A 45 19.85 32.62 21.22
C ASP A 45 19.09 33.14 22.44
N GLU A 46 17.94 33.82 22.25
CA GLU A 46 17.04 34.22 23.35
C GLU A 46 16.52 33.03 24.15
N ALA A 47 16.31 31.88 23.50
CA ALA A 47 15.92 30.63 24.15
C ALA A 47 17.09 29.89 24.82
N GLY A 48 18.33 30.38 24.69
CA GLY A 48 19.53 29.74 25.21
C GLY A 48 19.93 28.46 24.47
N LEU A 49 19.55 28.35 23.19
CA LEU A 49 19.87 27.22 22.31
C LEU A 49 20.95 27.61 21.30
N ASP A 50 21.63 26.61 20.74
CA ASP A 50 22.60 26.83 19.67
C ASP A 50 21.88 27.37 18.42
N THR A 51 22.40 28.46 17.85
CA THR A 51 21.98 29.06 16.57
C THR A 51 21.88 28.05 15.41
N SER A 52 22.67 26.96 15.44
CA SER A 52 22.60 25.89 14.45
C SER A 52 21.33 25.02 14.54
N GLY A 53 20.59 25.09 15.66
CA GLY A 53 19.46 24.20 15.97
C GLY A 53 19.87 22.75 16.18
N GLN A 54 21.17 22.48 16.40
CA GLN A 54 21.71 21.14 16.62
C GLN A 54 22.00 20.89 18.09
N THR A 55 21.86 19.64 18.51
CA THR A 55 22.21 19.19 19.87
C THR A 55 22.90 17.83 19.84
N THR A 56 23.62 17.50 20.92
CA THR A 56 24.23 16.18 21.08
C THR A 56 23.18 15.21 21.59
N LEU A 57 22.83 14.22 20.77
CA LEU A 57 21.92 13.15 21.18
C LEU A 57 22.70 11.95 21.75
N ILE A 58 22.01 11.15 22.55
CA ILE A 58 22.51 9.92 23.16
C ILE A 58 21.67 8.75 22.62
N ASP A 59 22.30 7.68 22.16
CA ASP A 59 21.57 6.47 21.73
C ASP A 59 20.91 5.81 22.96
N GLY A 60 19.58 5.76 22.96
CA GLY A 60 18.79 5.18 24.06
C GLY A 60 18.99 3.67 24.26
N ARG A 61 19.68 2.97 23.36
CA ARG A 61 19.99 1.54 23.50
C ARG A 61 21.35 1.29 24.13
N THR A 62 22.37 2.10 23.80
CA THR A 62 23.76 1.88 24.25
C THR A 62 24.21 2.88 25.32
N GLY A 63 23.64 4.08 25.36
CA GLY A 63 24.05 5.16 26.25
C GLY A 63 25.23 5.98 25.73
N GLU A 64 25.72 5.71 24.51
CA GLU A 64 26.82 6.46 23.88
C GLU A 64 26.28 7.69 23.14
N THR A 65 27.10 8.75 23.06
CA THR A 65 26.79 9.97 22.30
C THR A 65 27.01 9.75 20.80
N PHE A 66 26.16 10.33 19.95
CA PHE A 66 26.43 10.34 18.51
C PHE A 66 27.67 11.17 18.15
N ASP A 67 28.41 10.73 17.13
CA ASP A 67 29.67 11.37 16.68
C ASP A 67 29.50 12.81 16.18
N ARG A 68 28.29 13.17 15.74
CA ARG A 68 27.94 14.50 15.21
C ARG A 68 26.70 15.03 15.91
N GLN A 69 26.62 16.34 16.02
CA GLN A 69 25.42 17.01 16.48
C GLN A 69 24.28 16.81 15.47
N ILE A 70 23.06 16.72 15.98
CA ILE A 70 21.86 16.40 15.19
C ILE A 70 20.86 17.54 15.34
N THR A 71 20.27 17.97 14.23
CA THR A 71 19.19 18.97 14.25
C THR A 71 17.95 18.37 14.92
N VAL A 72 17.50 19.03 15.99
CA VAL A 72 16.31 18.63 16.74
C VAL A 72 15.37 19.81 16.79
N GLY A 73 14.08 19.56 16.56
CA GLY A 73 13.08 20.61 16.59
C GLY A 73 11.68 20.06 16.56
N TYR A 74 10.71 20.98 16.64
CA TYR A 74 9.30 20.66 16.55
C TYR A 74 8.81 20.85 15.13
N ILE A 75 8.32 19.76 14.52
CA ILE A 75 7.65 19.79 13.22
C ILE A 75 6.18 19.44 13.41
N TYR A 76 5.32 20.20 12.76
CA TYR A 76 3.89 19.92 12.75
C TYR A 76 3.58 18.78 11.77
N MET A 77 3.21 17.62 12.31
CA MET A 77 2.98 16.39 11.54
C MET A 77 1.49 16.15 11.33
N LEU A 78 1.11 15.81 10.10
CA LEU A 78 -0.25 15.38 9.75
C LEU A 78 -0.31 13.88 9.52
N LYS A 79 -1.32 13.21 10.10
CA LYS A 79 -1.67 11.83 9.79
C LYS A 79 -2.71 11.80 8.68
N LEU A 80 -2.33 11.28 7.51
CA LEU A 80 -3.26 11.12 6.39
C LEU A 80 -4.24 9.97 6.64
N HIS A 81 -5.37 9.99 5.95
CA HIS A 81 -6.42 8.97 6.04
C HIS A 81 -5.99 7.58 5.49
N HIS A 82 -4.76 7.43 5.00
CA HIS A 82 -4.27 6.17 4.42
C HIS A 82 -3.85 5.15 5.49
N LEU A 83 -4.82 4.64 6.22
CA LEU A 83 -4.62 3.63 7.26
C LEU A 83 -4.36 2.25 6.65
N VAL A 84 -3.49 1.47 7.30
CA VAL A 84 -3.18 0.10 6.89
C VAL A 84 -4.38 -0.84 7.05
N ASP A 85 -5.19 -0.62 8.08
CA ASP A 85 -6.38 -1.42 8.39
C ASP A 85 -7.38 -1.42 7.22
N ASP A 86 -7.50 -0.28 6.52
CA ASP A 86 -8.36 -0.13 5.35
C ASP A 86 -7.78 -0.82 4.11
N LYS A 87 -6.46 -1.04 4.07
CA LYS A 87 -5.73 -1.59 2.92
C LYS A 87 -5.53 -3.11 2.99
N ILE A 88 -5.57 -3.71 4.18
CA ILE A 88 -5.43 -5.17 4.32
C ILE A 88 -6.62 -5.86 3.66
N HIS A 89 -6.34 -6.81 2.77
CA HIS A 89 -7.32 -7.66 2.09
C HIS A 89 -6.69 -9.00 1.72
N ALA A 90 -7.39 -10.09 2.04
CA ALA A 90 -6.98 -11.45 1.70
C ALA A 90 -8.18 -12.25 1.20
N ARG A 91 -7.93 -13.17 0.27
CA ARG A 91 -8.94 -14.04 -0.31
C ARG A 91 -8.36 -15.45 -0.44
N SER A 92 -9.13 -16.44 0.00
CA SER A 92 -8.91 -17.86 -0.31
C SER A 92 -9.91 -18.33 -1.39
N ILE A 93 -11.20 -18.36 -1.05
CA ILE A 93 -12.31 -18.69 -1.96
C ILE A 93 -13.38 -17.60 -1.79
N GLY A 94 -14.14 -17.33 -2.85
CA GLY A 94 -15.16 -16.28 -2.83
C GLY A 94 -16.08 -16.36 -4.05
N PRO A 95 -16.87 -15.31 -4.31
CA PRO A 95 -17.76 -15.26 -5.47
C PRO A 95 -16.97 -15.17 -6.79
N TYR A 96 -17.62 -15.66 -7.84
CA TYR A 96 -17.11 -15.71 -9.20
C TYR A 96 -18.08 -15.04 -10.18
N SER A 97 -17.56 -14.54 -11.29
CA SER A 97 -18.34 -14.00 -12.39
C SER A 97 -19.20 -15.08 -13.03
N LEU A 98 -20.45 -14.75 -13.39
CA LEU A 98 -21.36 -15.69 -14.06
C LEU A 98 -20.87 -16.08 -15.45
N VAL A 99 -20.27 -15.14 -16.18
CA VAL A 99 -19.88 -15.34 -17.59
C VAL A 99 -18.53 -16.02 -17.68
N THR A 100 -17.49 -15.43 -17.09
CA THR A 100 -16.10 -15.89 -17.24
C THR A 100 -15.66 -16.87 -16.18
N GLN A 101 -16.49 -17.12 -15.15
CA GLN A 101 -16.14 -17.96 -13.99
C GLN A 101 -14.90 -17.51 -13.20
N GLN A 102 -14.37 -16.32 -13.48
CA GLN A 102 -13.22 -15.74 -12.78
C GLN A 102 -13.62 -15.11 -11.43
N PRO A 103 -12.68 -15.05 -10.46
CA PRO A 103 -12.85 -14.26 -9.24
C PRO A 103 -13.35 -12.84 -9.49
N LEU A 104 -14.36 -12.39 -8.72
CA LEU A 104 -14.77 -10.98 -8.78
C LEU A 104 -13.64 -10.04 -8.33
N GLY A 105 -13.71 -8.76 -8.71
CA GLY A 105 -12.73 -7.74 -8.32
C GLY A 105 -13.17 -6.92 -7.10
N GLY A 106 -12.20 -6.41 -6.34
CA GLY A 106 -12.40 -5.42 -5.29
C GLY A 106 -12.64 -5.98 -3.87
N LYS A 107 -12.13 -5.27 -2.86
CA LYS A 107 -12.21 -5.64 -1.43
C LYS A 107 -13.66 -5.85 -0.97
N ALA A 108 -14.60 -5.01 -1.42
CA ALA A 108 -16.01 -5.06 -1.01
C ALA A 108 -16.73 -6.36 -1.44
N GLN A 109 -16.27 -7.01 -2.50
CA GLN A 109 -16.88 -8.25 -3.04
C GLN A 109 -16.06 -9.49 -2.70
N PHE A 110 -15.16 -9.40 -1.71
CA PHE A 110 -14.15 -10.42 -1.44
C PHE A 110 -13.40 -10.84 -2.71
N GLY A 111 -13.03 -9.84 -3.52
CA GLY A 111 -12.46 -10.03 -4.83
C GLY A 111 -11.02 -10.54 -4.81
N GLY A 112 -10.61 -11.21 -5.89
CA GLY A 112 -9.24 -11.66 -6.07
C GLY A 112 -8.33 -10.54 -6.57
N GLN A 113 -7.03 -10.74 -6.44
CA GLN A 113 -6.02 -9.90 -7.06
C GLN A 113 -5.96 -10.20 -8.56
N ARG A 114 -5.77 -9.16 -9.36
CA ARG A 114 -5.52 -9.33 -10.79
C ARG A 114 -4.08 -9.79 -10.98
N PHE A 115 -3.92 -10.97 -11.56
CA PHE A 115 -2.65 -11.41 -12.12
C PHE A 115 -2.63 -11.03 -13.60
N GLY A 116 -1.85 -10.01 -13.94
CA GLY A 116 -1.84 -9.40 -15.27
C GLY A 116 -0.78 -9.98 -16.19
N GLU A 117 -0.71 -9.40 -17.39
CA GLU A 117 0.24 -9.79 -18.43
C GLU A 117 1.69 -9.62 -17.99
N MET A 118 2.01 -8.54 -17.26
CA MET A 118 3.37 -8.30 -16.77
C MET A 118 3.80 -9.35 -15.74
N GLU A 119 2.88 -9.80 -14.87
CA GLU A 119 3.18 -10.86 -13.91
C GLU A 119 3.32 -12.23 -14.60
N VAL A 120 2.56 -12.49 -15.68
CA VAL A 120 2.73 -13.67 -16.53
C VAL A 120 4.13 -13.68 -17.17
N TRP A 121 4.59 -12.55 -17.73
CA TRP A 121 5.93 -12.44 -18.29
C TRP A 121 7.01 -12.71 -17.27
N ALA A 122 6.83 -12.25 -16.03
CA ALA A 122 7.76 -12.54 -14.95
C ALA A 122 7.89 -14.05 -14.72
N LEU A 123 6.78 -14.79 -14.60
CA LEU A 123 6.83 -16.25 -14.41
C LEU A 123 7.42 -16.99 -15.63
N GLN A 124 7.14 -16.52 -16.83
CA GLN A 124 7.73 -17.07 -18.06
C GLN A 124 9.24 -16.89 -18.10
N ALA A 125 9.75 -15.71 -17.71
CA ALA A 125 11.18 -15.43 -17.66
C ALA A 125 11.92 -16.33 -16.66
N TYR A 126 11.29 -16.68 -15.54
CA TYR A 126 11.82 -17.64 -14.58
C TYR A 126 11.67 -19.11 -15.01
N GLY A 127 10.92 -19.40 -16.08
CA GLY A 127 10.61 -20.77 -16.50
C GLY A 127 9.66 -21.51 -15.55
N ALA A 128 8.87 -20.78 -14.75
CA ALA A 128 7.95 -21.35 -13.76
C ALA A 128 6.63 -21.82 -14.40
N ALA A 129 6.71 -22.78 -15.33
CA ALA A 129 5.57 -23.23 -16.14
C ALA A 129 4.41 -23.79 -15.32
N TYR A 130 4.69 -24.62 -14.30
CA TYR A 130 3.65 -25.21 -13.44
C TYR A 130 2.92 -24.16 -12.60
N THR A 131 3.66 -23.21 -12.01
CA THR A 131 3.07 -22.10 -11.25
C THR A 131 2.20 -21.23 -12.14
N LEU A 132 2.66 -20.93 -13.36
CA LEU A 132 1.87 -20.17 -14.32
C LEU A 132 0.60 -20.92 -14.73
N GLN A 133 0.70 -22.23 -15.01
CA GLN A 133 -0.45 -23.06 -15.35
C GLN A 133 -1.48 -23.09 -14.22
N GLU A 134 -1.04 -23.24 -12.98
CA GLU A 134 -1.92 -23.22 -11.80
C GLU A 134 -2.64 -21.87 -11.66
N MET A 135 -1.92 -20.75 -11.84
CA MET A 135 -2.49 -19.39 -11.78
C MET A 135 -3.54 -19.15 -12.87
N LEU A 136 -3.32 -19.68 -14.08
CA LEU A 136 -4.22 -19.49 -15.22
C LEU A 136 -5.44 -20.42 -15.25
N THR A 137 -5.41 -21.54 -14.52
CA THR A 137 -6.46 -22.57 -14.57
C THR A 137 -7.16 -22.71 -13.21
N VAL A 138 -6.62 -23.56 -12.34
CA VAL A 138 -7.19 -24.01 -11.06
C VAL A 138 -7.45 -22.84 -10.09
N LYS A 139 -6.59 -21.82 -10.09
CA LYS A 139 -6.75 -20.61 -9.25
C LYS A 139 -7.65 -19.53 -9.86
N SER A 140 -8.13 -19.73 -11.09
CA SER A 140 -8.91 -18.75 -11.84
C SER A 140 -10.29 -19.31 -12.21
N ASP A 141 -10.44 -19.87 -13.41
CA ASP A 141 -11.73 -20.12 -14.08
C ASP A 141 -11.97 -21.59 -14.47
N ASP A 142 -11.08 -22.52 -14.11
CA ASP A 142 -11.37 -23.95 -14.23
C ASP A 142 -12.33 -24.39 -13.10
N VAL A 143 -13.62 -24.45 -13.41
CA VAL A 143 -14.69 -24.78 -12.47
C VAL A 143 -14.52 -26.18 -11.88
N SER A 144 -14.06 -27.13 -12.70
CA SER A 144 -13.86 -28.52 -12.29
C SER A 144 -12.56 -28.69 -11.51
N GLY A 145 -11.48 -28.10 -12.00
CA GLY A 145 -10.14 -28.15 -11.41
C GLY A 145 -10.08 -27.48 -10.05
N ARG A 146 -10.73 -26.32 -9.86
CA ARG A 146 -10.73 -25.63 -8.56
C ARG A 146 -11.38 -26.43 -7.44
N THR A 147 -12.46 -27.17 -7.76
CA THR A 147 -13.18 -27.98 -6.77
C THR A 147 -12.35 -29.19 -6.37
N LYS A 148 -11.77 -29.89 -7.36
CA LYS A 148 -10.86 -31.01 -7.12
C LYS A 148 -9.62 -30.59 -6.34
N ALA A 149 -9.00 -29.46 -6.70
CA ALA A 149 -7.81 -28.96 -6.02
C ALA A 149 -8.11 -28.58 -4.56
N TYR A 150 -9.27 -27.98 -4.29
CA TYR A 150 -9.69 -27.74 -2.91
C TYR A 150 -9.85 -29.04 -2.11
N GLU A 151 -10.51 -30.05 -2.69
CA GLU A 151 -10.63 -31.37 -2.04
C GLU A 151 -9.28 -32.06 -1.81
N ALA A 152 -8.36 -31.97 -2.78
CA ALA A 152 -7.02 -32.55 -2.69
C ALA A 152 -6.23 -31.91 -1.55
N VAL A 153 -6.21 -30.57 -1.47
CA VAL A 153 -5.55 -29.83 -0.38
C VAL A 153 -6.13 -30.20 0.99
N VAL A 154 -7.45 -30.35 1.09
CA VAL A 154 -8.10 -30.78 2.34
C VAL A 154 -7.73 -32.23 2.73
N ARG A 155 -7.53 -33.11 1.74
CA ARG A 155 -7.09 -34.51 1.95
C ARG A 155 -5.58 -34.66 2.17
N GLY A 156 -4.80 -33.60 1.94
CA GLY A 156 -3.34 -33.65 1.98
C GLY A 156 -2.73 -34.39 0.79
N ASP A 157 -3.44 -34.43 -0.34
CA ASP A 157 -2.94 -34.95 -1.61
C ASP A 157 -2.55 -33.76 -2.51
N ASP A 158 -1.39 -33.86 -3.16
CA ASP A 158 -0.85 -32.83 -4.04
C ASP A 158 -1.16 -33.10 -5.52
N SER A 159 -2.07 -34.04 -5.81
CA SER A 159 -2.51 -34.30 -7.18
C SER A 159 -3.37 -33.15 -7.73
N PHE A 160 -2.93 -32.55 -8.85
CA PHE A 160 -3.69 -31.52 -9.56
C PHE A 160 -3.86 -31.88 -11.04
N GLU A 161 -5.11 -31.89 -11.49
CA GLU A 161 -5.48 -32.00 -12.89
C GLU A 161 -5.92 -30.61 -13.38
N THR A 162 -5.33 -30.14 -14.47
CA THR A 162 -5.68 -28.85 -15.08
C THR A 162 -6.56 -29.08 -16.30
N GLY A 163 -7.73 -28.46 -16.32
CA GLY A 163 -8.63 -28.43 -17.46
C GLY A 163 -8.38 -27.28 -18.42
N ILE A 164 -9.34 -27.05 -19.31
CA ILE A 164 -9.37 -25.89 -20.21
C ILE A 164 -10.05 -24.72 -19.47
N PRO A 165 -9.46 -23.53 -19.45
CA PRO A 165 -10.08 -22.31 -18.89
C PRO A 165 -11.45 -22.01 -19.49
N GLU A 166 -12.44 -21.63 -18.67
CA GLU A 166 -13.75 -21.24 -19.19
C GLU A 166 -13.69 -19.95 -20.02
N SER A 167 -12.77 -19.03 -19.72
CA SER A 167 -12.54 -17.84 -20.55
C SER A 167 -12.19 -18.20 -22.01
N PHE A 168 -11.46 -19.29 -22.23
CA PHE A 168 -11.16 -19.78 -23.57
C PHE A 168 -12.39 -20.36 -24.26
N ASN A 169 -13.25 -21.10 -23.54
CA ASN A 169 -14.52 -21.59 -24.08
C ASN A 169 -15.45 -20.45 -24.48
N VAL A 170 -15.54 -19.40 -23.65
CA VAL A 170 -16.30 -18.19 -23.95
C VAL A 170 -15.80 -17.54 -25.24
N LEU A 171 -14.47 -17.38 -25.40
CA LEU A 171 -13.86 -16.85 -26.62
C LEU A 171 -14.26 -17.66 -27.87
N VAL A 172 -14.18 -19.00 -27.81
CA VAL A 172 -14.59 -19.86 -28.94
C VAL A 172 -16.06 -19.64 -29.29
N LYS A 173 -16.94 -19.51 -28.29
CA LYS A 173 -18.37 -19.26 -28.51
C LYS A 173 -18.65 -17.87 -29.07
N GLU A 174 -17.89 -16.85 -28.66
CA GLU A 174 -17.98 -15.50 -29.24
C GLU A 174 -17.58 -15.49 -30.72
N LEU A 175 -16.50 -16.20 -31.10
CA LEU A 175 -16.10 -16.35 -32.50
C LEU A 175 -17.16 -17.10 -33.33
N GLN A 176 -17.73 -18.18 -32.79
CA GLN A 176 -18.81 -18.92 -33.44
C GLN A 176 -20.08 -18.07 -33.62
N ALA A 177 -20.39 -17.19 -32.66
CA ALA A 177 -21.52 -16.27 -32.76
C ALA A 177 -21.36 -15.23 -33.88
N LEU A 178 -20.12 -14.91 -34.28
CA LEU A 178 -19.82 -14.07 -35.44
C LEU A 178 -19.94 -14.81 -36.78
N GLY A 179 -20.24 -16.11 -36.76
CA GLY A 179 -20.34 -16.96 -37.96
C GLY A 179 -19.00 -17.56 -38.41
N LEU A 180 -17.98 -17.56 -37.55
CA LEU A 180 -16.71 -18.23 -37.82
C LEU A 180 -16.77 -19.70 -37.36
N ASP A 181 -16.37 -20.62 -38.23
CA ASP A 181 -16.24 -22.03 -37.88
C ASP A 181 -14.90 -22.28 -37.18
N VAL A 182 -14.94 -22.44 -35.86
CA VAL A 182 -13.78 -22.67 -34.99
C VAL A 182 -14.01 -23.93 -34.20
N ASP A 183 -13.11 -24.90 -34.34
CA ASP A 183 -13.15 -26.18 -33.62
C ASP A 183 -11.74 -26.63 -33.20
N LEU A 184 -11.66 -27.35 -32.08
CA LEU A 184 -10.42 -27.85 -31.51
C LEU A 184 -10.08 -29.22 -32.10
N LYS A 185 -9.19 -29.23 -33.10
CA LYS A 185 -8.68 -30.48 -33.66
C LYS A 185 -7.53 -31.01 -32.80
N LYS A 186 -7.72 -32.20 -32.23
CA LYS A 186 -6.61 -33.00 -31.71
C LYS A 186 -5.91 -33.65 -32.90
N ILE A 187 -4.68 -33.24 -33.18
CA ILE A 187 -3.83 -33.92 -34.16
C ILE A 187 -3.46 -35.27 -33.52
N SER A 188 -3.79 -36.38 -34.17
CA SER A 188 -3.35 -37.70 -33.71
C SER A 188 -1.84 -37.84 -33.98
N ASP A 189 -1.12 -38.53 -33.09
CA ASP A 189 0.34 -38.70 -33.16
C ASP A 189 0.83 -39.35 -34.47
N GLU A 190 -0.05 -39.98 -35.26
CA GLU A 190 0.25 -40.51 -36.60
C GLU A 190 0.46 -39.42 -37.67
N GLN A 191 -0.06 -38.22 -37.48
CA GLN A 191 0.08 -37.10 -38.44
C GLN A 191 1.21 -36.14 -38.10
N ALA A 192 1.90 -36.34 -36.97
CA ALA A 192 2.99 -35.49 -36.49
C ALA A 192 4.40 -36.07 -36.77
N ARG A 193 4.50 -37.21 -37.45
CA ARG A 193 5.75 -37.78 -37.99
C ARG A 193 5.83 -37.56 -39.49
#